data_AF-A0A078F0Y6-F1
#
_entry.id   AF-A0A078F0Y6-F1
#
_cell.length_a   1.000
_cell.length_b   1.000
_cell.length_c   1.000
_cell.angle_alpha   90.00
_cell.angle_beta   90.00
_cell.angle_gamma   90.00
#
_symmetry.space_group_name_H-M   'P 1'
#
loop_
_entity.id
_entity.type
_entity.pdbx_description
1 polymer ?
#
loop_
_entity_poly.entity_id
_entity_poly.type
_entity_poly.pdbx_seq_one_letter_code
_entity_poly.pdbx_strand_id
1 'polypeptide(L)' 'MEERAMYSLKQAVTEDPEDAVRWHQVGLHCLCSQQYKLSQKYLKPAAYLNVIYYKVSDNYVKEF' A
#
# COMPACT_ATOMS: atom_id res chain seq x y z
N MET A 1 21.70 -5.76 1.16
CA MET A 1 20.46 -6.57 1.31
C MET A 1 19.24 -5.67 1.32
N GLU A 2 19.26 -4.60 2.13
CA GLU A 2 18.27 -3.51 2.17
C GLU A 2 17.83 -3.00 0.79
N GLU A 3 18.78 -2.67 -0.10
CA GLU A 3 18.47 -2.15 -1.44
C GLU A 3 17.69 -3.14 -2.32
N ARG A 4 17.99 -4.43 -2.21
CA ARG A 4 17.27 -5.47 -2.98
C ARG A 4 15.85 -5.63 -2.47
N ALA A 5 15.64 -5.59 -1.14
CA ALA A 5 14.31 -5.63 -0.55
C ALA A 5 13.47 -4.43 -1.01
N MET A 6 14.05 -3.21 -0.97
CA MET A 6 13.37 -2.01 -1.43
C MET A 6 13.07 -2.03 -2.94
N TYR A 7 13.97 -2.59 -3.76
CA TYR A 7 13.73 -2.76 -5.20
C TYR A 7 12.55 -3.68 -5.47
N SER A 8 12.53 -4.88 -4.88
CA SER A 8 11.44 -5.84 -5.05
C SER A 8 10.09 -5.29 -4.55
N LEU A 9 10.10 -4.54 -3.44
CA LEU A 9 8.91 -3.89 -2.91
C LEU A 9 8.35 -2.81 -3.85
N LYS A 10 9.21 -1.98 -4.45
CA LYS A 10 8.80 -0.99 -5.45
C LYS A 10 8.29 -1.63 -6.73
N GLN A 11 8.91 -2.73 -7.16
CA GLN A 11 8.46 -3.48 -8.32
C GLN A 11 7.04 -4.04 -8.08
N ALA A 12 6.78 -4.62 -6.91
CA ALA A 12 5.46 -5.15 -6.58
C ALA A 12 4.34 -4.11 -6.64
N VAL A 13 4.61 -2.89 -6.16
CA VAL A 13 3.67 -1.76 -6.27
C VAL A 13 3.45 -1.32 -7.72
N THR A 14 4.46 -1.50 -8.58
CA THR A 14 4.38 -1.17 -10.00
C THR A 14 3.62 -2.23 -10.80
N GLU A 15 3.77 -3.51 -10.42
CA GLU A 15 3.06 -4.64 -11.02
C GLU A 15 1.58 -4.65 -10.67
N ASP A 16 1.22 -4.28 -9.44
CA ASP A 16 -0.17 -4.12 -9.01
C ASP A 16 -0.34 -2.85 -8.16
N PRO A 17 -0.67 -1.71 -8.80
CA PRO A 17 -0.90 -0.46 -8.11
C PRO A 17 -2.21 -0.39 -7.31
N GLU A 18 -3.14 -1.34 -7.51
CA GLU A 18 -4.45 -1.35 -6.84
C GLU A 18 -4.46 -2.25 -5.60
N ASP A 19 -3.46 -3.12 -5.46
CA ASP A 19 -3.23 -3.92 -4.26
C ASP A 19 -2.70 -3.07 -3.10
N ALA A 20 -3.61 -2.70 -2.20
CA ALA A 20 -3.32 -1.96 -0.98
C ALA A 20 -2.24 -2.62 -0.10
N VAL A 21 -2.10 -3.95 -0.14
CA VAL A 21 -1.12 -4.70 0.65
C VAL A 21 0.30 -4.37 0.18
N ARG A 22 0.53 -4.24 -1.14
CA ARG A 22 1.86 -3.90 -1.66
C ARG A 22 2.32 -2.53 -1.20
N TRP A 23 1.44 -1.53 -1.27
CA TRP A 23 1.71 -0.19 -0.75
C TRP A 23 2.03 -0.18 0.75
N HIS A 24 1.27 -0.97 1.53
CA HIS A 24 1.48 -1.10 2.96
C HIS A 24 2.85 -1.71 3.30
N GLN A 25 3.25 -2.76 2.59
CA GLN A 25 4.54 -3.44 2.78
C GLN A 25 5.73 -2.49 2.53
N VAL A 26 5.69 -1.67 1.48
CA VAL A 26 6.74 -0.66 1.23
C VAL A 26 6.74 0.40 2.33
N GLY A 27 5.56 0.84 2.75
CA GLY A 27 5.39 1.80 3.84
C GLY A 27 5.98 1.33 5.16
N LEU A 28 5.76 0.07 5.53
CA LEU A 28 6.33 -0.56 6.72
C LEU A 28 7.83 -0.74 6.62
N HIS A 29 8.35 -1.17 5.46
CA HIS A 29 9.79 -1.26 5.24
C HIS A 29 10.46 0.11 5.45
N CYS A 30 9.92 1.17 4.84
CA CYS A 30 10.42 2.53 5.06
C CYS A 30 10.34 2.98 6.52
N LEU A 31 9.33 2.54 7.29
CA LEU A 31 9.22 2.86 8.71
C LEU A 31 10.34 2.19 9.52
N CYS A 32 10.57 0.90 9.30
CA CYS A 32 11.65 0.14 9.95
C CYS A 32 13.04 0.70 9.62
N SER A 33 13.24 1.19 8.40
CA SER A 33 14.49 1.85 7.97
C SER A 33 14.54 3.35 8.29
N GLN A 34 13.62 3.87 9.14
CA GLN A 34 13.56 5.26 9.61
C GLN A 34 13.37 6.33 8.51
N GLN A 35 12.87 5.94 7.33
CA GLN A 35 12.58 6.81 6.20
C GLN A 35 11.15 7.36 6.26
N TYR A 36 10.85 8.15 7.30
CA TYR A 36 9.48 8.55 7.64
C TYR A 36 8.71 9.27 6.52
N LYS A 37 9.36 10.15 5.76
CA LYS A 37 8.72 10.84 4.61
C LYS A 37 8.31 9.86 3.51
N LEU A 38 9.12 8.86 3.25
CA LEU A 38 8.81 7.80 2.28
C LEU A 38 7.73 6.87 2.82
N SER A 39 7.78 6.50 4.10
CA SER A 39 6.74 5.70 4.74
C SER A 39 5.36 6.35 4.60
N GLN A 40 5.23 7.65 4.86
CA GLN A 40 3.97 8.38 4.66
C GLN A 40 3.50 8.39 3.20
N LYS A 41 4.42 8.49 2.25
CA LYS A 41 4.10 8.46 0.80
C LYS A 41 3.47 7.12 0.41
N TYR A 42 3.95 6.00 0.95
CA TYR A 42 3.46 4.66 0.60
C TYR A 42 2.25 4.21 1.44
N LEU A 43 2.08 4.71 2.67
CA LEU A 43 0.93 4.36 3.51
C LEU A 43 -0.36 5.12 3.15
N LYS A 44 -0.27 6.33 2.58
CA LYS A 44 -1.44 7.11 2.14
C LYS A 44 -2.30 6.38 1.08
N PRO A 45 -1.71 5.85 -0.01
CA PRO A 45 -2.45 5.04 -0.98
C PRO A 45 -3.07 3.78 -0.37
N ALA A 46 -2.34 3.06 0.48
CA ALA A 46 -2.84 1.86 1.14
C ALA A 46 -4.10 2.14 1.99
N ALA A 47 -4.08 3.22 2.77
CA ALA A 47 -5.24 3.64 3.56
C ALA A 47 -6.42 4.05 2.67
N TYR A 48 -6.15 4.76 1.56
CA TYR A 48 -7.18 5.18 0.62
C TYR A 48 -7.83 4.00 -0.12
N LEU A 49 -7.01 3.06 -0.61
CA LEU A 49 -7.49 1.86 -1.29
C LEU A 49 -8.31 0.99 -0.35
N ASN A 50 -7.88 0.76 0.90
CA ASN A 50 -8.70 0.04 1.88
C ASN A 50 -10.06 0.73 2.10
N VAL A 51 -10.09 2.06 2.21
CA VAL A 51 -11.34 2.81 2.33
C VAL A 51 -12.22 2.67 1.08
N ILE A 52 -11.65 2.62 -0.12
CA ILE A 52 -12.40 2.34 -1.35
C ILE A 52 -12.93 0.92 -1.32
N TYR A 53 -12.11 -0.09 -1.02
CA TYR A 53 -12.54 -1.48 -0.95
C TYR A 53 -13.73 -1.64 0.01
N TYR A 54 -13.64 -1.10 1.23
CA TYR A 54 -14.76 -1.14 2.17
C TYR A 54 -15.98 -0.35 1.69
N LYS A 55 -15.81 0.83 1.09
CA LYS A 55 -16.94 1.61 0.54
C LYS A 55 -17.60 0.93 -0.66
N VAL A 56 -16.82 0.30 -1.53
CA VAL A 56 -17.30 -0.45 -2.70
C VAL A 56 -18.02 -1.70 -2.19
N SER A 57 -17.44 -2.46 -1.26
CA SER A 57 -18.13 -3.59 -0.62
C SER A 57 -19.42 -3.17 0.08
N ASP A 58 -19.43 -2.07 0.83
CA ASP A 58 -20.64 -1.53 1.48
C ASP A 58 -21.70 -1.07 0.47
N ASN A 59 -21.30 -0.60 -0.72
CA ASN A 59 -22.23 -0.26 -1.80
C ASN A 59 -22.78 -1.52 -2.49
N TYR A 60 -21.97 -2.56 -2.72
CA TYR A 60 -22.46 -3.84 -3.24
C TYR A 60 -23.45 -4.54 -2.31
N VAL A 61 -23.32 -4.36 -0.99
CA VAL A 61 -24.26 -4.93 -0.01
C VAL A 61 -25.58 -4.15 0.06
N LYS A 62 -25.64 -2.91 -0.44
CA LYS A 62 -26.87 -2.09 -0.48
C LYS A 62 -27.70 -2.26 -1.75
N GLU A 63 -27.20 -2.96 -2.76
CA GLU A 63 -27.90 -3.18 -4.03
C GLU A 63 -28.68 -4.53 -4.09
N PHE A 64 -28.89 -5.20 -2.95
CA PHE A 64 -29.73 -6.41 -2.85
C PHE A 64 -30.81 -6.29 -1.78
#